data_AF-A0A2D5PSA3-F1
#
_entry.id   AF-A0A2D5PSA3-F1
#
_cell.length_a   1.000
_cell.length_b   1.000
_cell.length_c   1.000
_cell.angle_alpha   90.00
_cell.angle_beta   90.00
_cell.angle_gamma   90.00
#
_symmetry.space_group_name_H-M   'P 1'
#
loop_
_entity.id
_entity.type
_entity.pdbx_description
1 polymer ?
#
loop_
_entity_poly.entity_id
_entity_poly.type
_entity_poly.pdbx_seq_one_letter_code
_entity_poly.pdbx_strand_id
1 'polypeptide(L)'
;AINTDQTSVVVMRAIEIIYDFFTDCKSAQILILSNTISPSLPSESIHGLSSEMKTYVESNIKLPEMFDKDGVFRVMLQIIISVFSLNVKENNSLNEIGKIEAHRAAHAYLLNWINQSS
;
A
#
# COMPACT_ATOMS: atom_id res chain seq x y z
N ALA A 1 -9.68 -4.87 -14.42
CA ALA A 1 -9.71 -3.40 -14.27
C ALA A 1 -11.03 -3.02 -13.63
N ILE A 2 -11.01 -2.11 -12.65
CA ILE A 2 -12.21 -1.46 -12.12
C ILE A 2 -12.53 -0.31 -13.08
N ASN A 3 -13.77 -0.21 -13.55
CA ASN A 3 -14.18 0.85 -14.47
C ASN A 3 -14.45 2.16 -13.70
N THR A 4 -13.40 2.83 -13.24
CA THR A 4 -13.48 4.10 -12.49
C THR A 4 -12.23 4.95 -12.70
N ASP A 5 -12.41 6.27 -12.68
CA ASP A 5 -11.35 7.28 -12.67
C ASP A 5 -11.02 7.79 -11.25
N GLN A 6 -11.72 7.30 -10.22
CA GLN A 6 -11.55 7.76 -8.85
C GLN A 6 -10.31 7.13 -8.20
N THR A 7 -9.26 7.93 -8.00
CA THR A 7 -8.01 7.51 -7.35
C THR A 7 -8.25 6.81 -6.02
N SER A 8 -9.14 7.34 -5.18
CA SER A 8 -9.48 6.75 -3.88
C SER A 8 -9.96 5.30 -4.00
N VAL A 9 -10.78 4.99 -5.00
CA VAL A 9 -11.35 3.64 -5.21
C VAL A 9 -10.27 2.67 -5.67
N VAL A 10 -9.41 3.09 -6.61
CA VAL A 10 -8.32 2.25 -7.11
C VAL A 10 -7.28 1.98 -6.02
N VAL A 11 -6.94 2.99 -5.22
CA VAL A 11 -6.04 2.83 -4.06
C VAL A 11 -6.66 1.91 -3.01
N MET A 12 -7.96 2.04 -2.71
CA MET A 12 -8.65 1.13 -1.79
C MET A 12 -8.55 -0.31 -2.27
N ARG A 13 -8.76 -0.56 -3.58
CA ARG A 13 -8.67 -1.92 -4.10
C ARG A 13 -7.27 -2.52 -4.02
N ALA A 14 -6.23 -1.72 -4.29
CA ALA A 14 -4.86 -2.19 -4.12
C ALA A 14 -4.57 -2.58 -2.66
N ILE A 15 -5.11 -1.82 -1.71
CA ILE A 15 -4.96 -2.06 -0.28
C ILE A 15 -5.76 -3.29 0.17
N GLU A 16 -6.98 -3.47 -0.35
CA GLU A 16 -7.79 -4.68 -0.13
C GLU A 16 -7.03 -5.94 -0.55
N ILE A 17 -6.36 -5.95 -1.71
CA ILE A 17 -5.58 -7.12 -2.16
C ILE A 17 -4.47 -7.48 -1.15
N ILE A 18 -3.76 -6.48 -0.63
CA ILE A 18 -2.68 -6.70 0.35
C ILE A 18 -3.27 -7.11 1.71
N TYR A 19 -4.39 -6.48 2.11
CA TYR A 19 -5.12 -6.81 3.33
C TYR A 19 -5.58 -8.27 3.31
N ASP A 20 -6.27 -8.66 2.24
CA ASP A 20 -6.82 -10.02 2.04
C ASP A 20 -5.69 -11.06 2.11
N PHE A 21 -4.54 -10.79 1.49
CA PHE A 21 -3.36 -11.66 1.60
C PHE A 21 -2.93 -11.88 3.06
N PHE A 22 -2.84 -10.82 3.86
CA PHE A 22 -2.41 -10.94 5.26
C PHE A 22 -3.49 -11.51 6.17
N THR A 23 -4.77 -11.33 5.88
CA THR A 23 -5.85 -11.97 6.63
C THR A 23 -5.94 -13.46 6.32
N ASP A 24 -5.73 -13.84 5.05
CA ASP A 24 -5.78 -15.24 4.61
C ASP A 24 -4.50 -16.00 4.99
N CYS A 25 -3.36 -15.32 5.05
CA CYS A 25 -2.06 -15.90 5.41
C CYS A 25 -1.57 -15.38 6.78
N LYS A 26 -2.09 -15.98 7.87
CA LYS A 26 -1.70 -15.60 9.24
C LYS A 26 -0.18 -15.72 9.49
N SER A 27 0.48 -16.70 8.89
CA SER A 27 1.95 -16.85 8.99
C SER A 27 2.69 -15.65 8.41
N ALA A 28 2.26 -15.13 7.25
CA ALA A 28 2.85 -13.92 6.67
C ALA A 28 2.57 -12.69 7.54
N GLN A 29 1.36 -12.58 8.10
CA GLN A 29 1.00 -11.51 9.04
C GLN A 29 1.92 -11.51 10.26
N ILE A 30 2.18 -12.66 10.86
CA ILE A 30 3.10 -12.77 12.02
C ILE A 30 4.54 -12.44 11.61
N LEU A 31 5.01 -13.02 10.49
CA LEU A 31 6.40 -12.87 10.06
C LEU A 31 6.74 -11.42 9.70
N ILE A 32 5.84 -10.74 8.99
CA ILE A 32 6.08 -9.42 8.38
C ILE A 32 5.50 -8.30 9.24
N LEU A 33 4.28 -8.43 9.76
CA LEU A 33 3.55 -7.33 10.41
C LEU A 33 3.69 -7.31 11.94
N SER A 34 3.91 -8.46 12.59
CA SER A 34 4.06 -8.50 14.07
C SER A 34 5.46 -8.10 14.56
N ASN A 35 6.47 -8.05 13.69
CA ASN A 35 7.83 -7.66 14.04
C ASN A 35 8.03 -6.15 13.87
N THR A 36 8.10 -5.41 14.98
CA THR A 36 8.28 -3.94 15.01
C THR A 36 9.66 -3.45 14.63
N ILE A 37 10.62 -4.37 14.56
CA ILE A 37 11.94 -4.13 13.98
C ILE A 37 11.87 -4.88 12.67
N SER A 38 11.61 -4.18 11.56
CA SER A 38 11.64 -4.79 10.23
C SER A 38 12.87 -5.70 10.16
N PRO A 39 12.75 -7.02 9.96
CA PRO A 39 13.81 -7.66 9.20
C PRO A 39 13.86 -6.84 7.90
N SER A 40 15.04 -6.34 7.54
CA SER A 40 15.20 -5.58 6.30
C SER A 40 14.61 -6.44 5.19
N LEU A 41 13.39 -6.14 4.75
CA LEU A 41 12.81 -6.81 3.61
C LEU A 41 13.80 -6.56 2.47
N PRO A 42 14.22 -7.60 1.74
CA PRO A 42 15.14 -7.42 0.63
C PRO A 42 14.61 -6.30 -0.26
N SER A 43 15.49 -5.34 -0.60
CA SER A 43 15.12 -4.19 -1.41
C SER A 43 14.45 -4.63 -2.71
N GLU A 44 14.92 -5.74 -3.30
CA GLU A 44 14.33 -6.37 -4.47
C GLU A 44 12.86 -6.76 -4.29
N SER A 45 12.48 -7.29 -3.12
CA SER A 45 11.09 -7.65 -2.82
C SER A 45 10.20 -6.40 -2.72
N ILE A 46 10.70 -5.33 -2.08
CA ILE A 46 10.00 -4.05 -2.01
C ILE A 46 9.84 -3.44 -3.42
N HIS A 47 10.90 -3.52 -4.23
CA HIS A 47 10.89 -3.03 -5.61
C HIS A 47 9.88 -3.79 -6.47
N GLY A 48 9.87 -5.12 -6.40
CA GLY A 48 8.92 -5.95 -7.11
C GLY A 48 7.48 -5.63 -6.73
N LEU A 49 7.16 -5.64 -5.43
CA LEU A 49 5.79 -5.40 -4.96
C LEU A 49 5.30 -3.98 -5.24
N SER A 50 6.16 -2.97 -5.09
CA SER A 50 5.80 -1.59 -5.43
C SER A 50 5.62 -1.39 -6.94
N SER A 51 6.39 -2.10 -7.77
CA SER A 51 6.21 -2.09 -9.23
C SER A 51 4.88 -2.72 -9.65
N GLU A 52 4.49 -3.84 -9.03
CA GLU A 52 3.18 -4.46 -9.25
C GLU A 52 2.04 -3.54 -8.83
N MET A 53 2.18 -2.89 -7.66
CA MET A 53 1.19 -1.90 -7.18
C MET A 53 1.07 -0.70 -8.14
N LYS A 54 2.20 -0.18 -8.63
CA LYS A 54 2.23 0.89 -9.64
C LYS A 54 1.50 0.45 -10.90
N THR A 55 1.86 -0.71 -11.44
CA THR A 55 1.25 -1.28 -12.66
C THR A 55 -0.25 -1.44 -12.48
N TYR A 56 -0.69 -1.93 -11.32
CA TYR A 56 -2.10 -2.03 -10.99
C TYR A 56 -2.79 -0.67 -11.03
N VAL A 57 -2.26 0.35 -10.33
CA VAL A 57 -2.86 1.69 -10.30
C VAL A 57 -2.91 2.30 -11.71
N GLU A 58 -1.80 2.28 -12.45
CA GLU A 58 -1.70 2.86 -13.80
C GLU A 58 -2.58 2.13 -14.84
N SER A 59 -2.91 0.85 -14.61
CA SER A 59 -3.85 0.11 -15.46
C SER A 59 -5.31 0.55 -15.29
N ASN A 60 -5.64 1.29 -14.22
CA ASN A 60 -6.99 1.74 -13.91
C ASN A 60 -7.15 3.27 -14.00
N ILE A 61 -6.11 4.06 -13.67
CA ILE A 61 -6.14 5.52 -13.75
C ILE A 61 -4.91 6.08 -14.44
N LYS A 62 -5.09 7.19 -15.15
CA LYS A 62 -3.97 7.94 -15.74
C LYS A 62 -3.35 8.85 -14.70
N LEU A 63 -2.16 8.48 -14.22
CA LEU A 63 -1.37 9.32 -13.33
C LEU A 63 -0.62 10.41 -14.13
N PRO A 64 -0.42 11.60 -13.55
CA PRO A 64 0.45 12.61 -14.15
C PRO A 64 1.93 12.17 -14.13
N GLU A 65 2.78 12.97 -14.78
CA GLU A 65 4.23 12.86 -14.61
C GLU A 65 4.61 13.13 -13.15
N MET A 66 5.51 12.34 -12.59
CA MET A 66 5.97 12.45 -11.20
C MET A 66 7.48 12.29 -11.16
N PHE A 67 8.16 13.14 -10.38
CA PHE A 67 9.59 12.98 -10.13
C PHE A 67 9.83 11.69 -9.33
N ASP A 68 10.63 10.75 -9.87
CA ASP A 68 10.87 9.41 -9.33
C ASP A 68 9.57 8.66 -8.97
N LYS A 69 8.68 8.45 -9.96
CA LYS A 69 7.42 7.71 -9.78
C LYS A 69 7.60 6.34 -9.11
N ASP A 70 8.68 5.62 -9.42
CA ASP A 70 9.00 4.35 -8.76
C ASP A 70 9.26 4.54 -7.26
N GLY A 71 9.98 5.60 -6.90
CA GLY A 71 10.18 6.02 -5.50
C GLY A 71 8.88 6.36 -4.79
N VAL A 72 7.97 7.08 -5.45
CA VAL A 72 6.64 7.38 -4.92
C VAL A 72 5.90 6.09 -4.55
N PHE A 73 5.87 5.10 -5.44
CA PHE A 73 5.19 3.83 -5.16
C PHE A 73 5.89 2.97 -4.10
N ARG A 74 7.22 3.02 -4.00
CA ARG A 74 7.96 2.39 -2.89
C ARG A 74 7.56 2.98 -1.54
N VAL A 75 7.49 4.32 -1.44
CA VAL A 75 7.07 5.01 -0.20
C VAL A 75 5.60 4.70 0.11
N MET A 76 4.73 4.72 -0.89
CA MET A 76 3.32 4.39 -0.72
C MET A 76 3.12 2.97 -0.17
N LEU A 77 3.83 1.98 -0.72
CA LEU A 77 3.82 0.61 -0.21
C LEU A 77 4.31 0.54 1.24
N GLN A 78 5.40 1.25 1.56
CA GLN A 78 5.93 1.29 2.93
C GLN A 78 4.94 1.92 3.91
N ILE A 79 4.17 2.93 3.51
CA ILE A 79 3.10 3.50 4.34
C ILE A 79 2.06 2.43 4.67
N ILE A 80 1.58 1.68 3.67
CA ILE A 80 0.58 0.62 3.85
C ILE A 80 1.09 -0.44 4.84
N ILE A 81 2.29 -0.96 4.62
CA ILE A 81 2.89 -1.98 5.49
C ILE A 81 3.08 -1.45 6.91
N SER A 82 3.54 -0.20 7.07
CA SER A 82 3.74 0.41 8.39
C SER A 82 2.42 0.54 9.17
N VAL A 83 1.34 0.96 8.50
CA VAL A 83 0.01 1.08 9.13
C VAL A 83 -0.54 -0.30 9.50
N PHE A 84 -0.39 -1.29 8.62
CA PHE A 84 -0.79 -2.67 8.93
C PHE A 84 -0.01 -3.26 10.11
N SER A 85 1.31 -3.06 10.16
CA SER A 85 2.15 -3.50 11.28
C SER A 85 1.75 -2.84 12.59
N LEU A 86 1.46 -1.53 12.58
CA LEU A 86 0.96 -0.82 13.76
C LEU A 86 -0.38 -1.41 14.22
N ASN A 87 -1.32 -1.61 13.30
CA ASN A 87 -2.63 -2.17 13.62
C ASN A 87 -2.52 -3.58 14.21
N VAL A 88 -1.69 -4.46 13.64
CA VAL A 88 -1.41 -5.80 14.18
C VAL A 88 -0.79 -5.72 15.57
N LYS A 89 0.14 -4.79 15.80
CA LYS A 89 0.78 -4.60 17.10
C LYS A 89 -0.22 -4.20 18.18
N GLU A 90 -1.15 -3.30 17.86
CA GLU A 90 -2.13 -2.78 18.81
C GLU A 90 -3.30 -3.74 19.06
N ASN A 91 -3.65 -4.57 18.06
CA ASN A 91 -4.87 -5.38 18.08
C ASN A 91 -4.62 -6.90 18.02
N ASN A 92 -3.36 -7.34 18.04
CA ASN A 92 -2.91 -8.73 17.84
C ASN A 92 -3.29 -9.38 16.48
N SER A 93 -3.98 -8.62 15.63
CA SER A 93 -4.43 -9.05 14.32
C SER A 93 -4.71 -7.84 13.43
N LEU A 94 -4.51 -8.01 12.13
CA LEU A 94 -4.91 -7.02 11.14
C LEU A 94 -6.44 -7.01 11.04
N ASN A 95 -7.05 -5.82 11.04
CA ASN A 95 -8.50 -5.66 11.00
C ASN A 95 -8.93 -4.50 10.10
N GLU A 96 -10.25 -4.32 9.97
CA GLU A 96 -10.86 -3.31 9.10
C GLU A 96 -10.41 -1.88 9.41
N ILE A 97 -10.12 -1.55 10.68
CA ILE A 97 -9.59 -0.24 11.04
C ILE A 97 -8.21 -0.03 10.40
N GLY A 98 -7.34 -1.05 10.44
CA GLY A 98 -6.03 -1.02 9.78
C GLY A 98 -6.15 -0.82 8.27
N LYS A 99 -7.12 -1.47 7.62
CA LYS A 99 -7.42 -1.30 6.19
C LYS A 99 -7.81 0.15 5.86
N ILE A 100 -8.76 0.70 6.61
CA ILE A 100 -9.26 2.06 6.42
C ILE A 100 -8.14 3.08 6.65
N GLU A 101 -7.33 2.92 7.69
CA GLU A 101 -6.22 3.83 7.99
C GLU A 101 -5.09 3.75 6.96
N ALA A 102 -4.78 2.56 6.45
CA ALA A 102 -3.80 2.41 5.38
C ALA A 102 -4.30 3.10 4.10
N HIS A 103 -5.60 2.97 3.79
CA HIS A 103 -6.23 3.69 2.68
C HIS A 103 -6.13 5.19 2.84
N ARG A 104 -6.52 5.71 4.00
CA ARG A 104 -6.45 7.14 4.30
C ARG A 104 -5.04 7.69 4.11
N ALA A 105 -4.03 7.02 4.67
CA ALA A 105 -2.64 7.45 4.61
C ALA A 105 -2.04 7.36 3.19
N ALA A 106 -2.18 6.21 2.53
CA ALA A 106 -1.61 5.98 1.21
C ALA A 106 -2.29 6.82 0.12
N HIS A 107 -3.61 6.97 0.18
CA HIS A 107 -4.35 7.81 -0.75
C HIS A 107 -3.98 9.28 -0.59
N ALA A 108 -3.87 9.80 0.64
CA ALA A 108 -3.44 11.18 0.87
C ALA A 108 -2.03 11.45 0.32
N TYR A 109 -1.11 10.49 0.50
CA TYR A 109 0.24 10.57 -0.05
C TYR A 109 0.25 10.65 -1.58
N LEU A 110 -0.48 9.74 -2.27
CA LEU A 110 -0.54 9.74 -3.73
C LEU A 110 -1.27 10.97 -4.26
N LEU A 111 -2.36 11.40 -3.62
CA LEU A 111 -3.12 12.58 -4.01
C LEU A 111 -2.26 13.85 -3.96
N ASN A 112 -1.40 13.98 -2.95
CA ASN A 112 -0.45 15.08 -2.88
C ASN A 112 0.48 15.12 -4.10
N TRP A 113 1.02 13.97 -4.54
CA TRP A 113 1.84 13.89 -5.74
C TRP A 113 1.07 14.21 -7.02
N ILE A 114 -0.18 13.75 -7.14
CA ILE A 114 -1.03 14.07 -8.29
C ILE A 114 -1.23 15.58 -8.40
N ASN A 115 -1.49 16.25 -7.28
CA ASN A 115 -1.76 17.69 -7.24
C ASN A 115 -0.51 18.56 -7.44
N GLN A 116 0.69 18.04 -7.18
CA GLN A 116 1.94 18.78 -7.44
C GLN A 116 2.32 18.82 -8.92
N SER A 117 1.76 17.91 -9.71
CA SER A 117 1.98 17.82 -11.15
C SER A 117 0.89 18.52 -11.99
N SER A 118 0.04 19.31 -11.33
CA SER A 118 -1.13 20.00 -11.90
C SER A 118 -0.86 21.48 -12.17
#